data_AF-A0AAN8HXL2-F1
#
_entry.id   AF-A0AAN8HXL2-F1
#
_cell.length_a   1.000
_cell.length_b   1.000
_cell.length_c   1.000
_cell.angle_alpha   90.00
_cell.angle_beta   90.00
_cell.angle_gamma   90.00
#
_symmetry.space_group_name_H-M   'P 1'
#
loop_
_entity.id
_entity.type
_entity.pdbx_description
1 polymer ?
#
loop_
_entity_poly.entity_id
_entity_poly.type
_entity_poly.pdbx_seq_one_letter_code
_entity_poly.pdbx_strand_id
1 'polypeptide(L)'
;MEVFQTWFCIVLDKKNHSKFICYTHRKNGISNICLTDATDVWSTEVTEDTFKQSVGGSGGQRIALKSTVDYILNLRSACGQGGVSVVLHDSCAEVCVSSAAGDLSVTLPRLEAPRAPEEVKELLFRMAESKCGPPSVSPVKHDQYRPAGVLQV
;
A
#
# COMPACT_ATOMS: atom_id res chain seq x y z
N MET A 1 -4.61 15.92 0.24
CA MET A 1 -4.14 15.24 1.47
C MET A 1 -4.45 13.75 1.30
N GLU A 2 -3.60 13.01 0.57
CA GLU A 2 -3.87 11.62 0.10
C GLU A 2 -2.76 10.62 0.51
N VAL A 3 -1.77 11.06 1.30
CA VAL A 3 -0.64 10.21 1.70
C VAL A 3 -1.11 8.99 2.51
N PHE A 4 -2.24 9.12 3.22
CA PHE A 4 -2.77 8.08 4.11
C PHE A 4 -3.79 7.14 3.46
N GLN A 5 -4.10 7.30 2.18
CA GLN A 5 -4.95 6.33 1.49
C GLN A 5 -4.17 5.01 1.34
N THR A 6 -4.86 3.89 1.58
CA THR A 6 -4.29 2.55 1.39
C THR A 6 -3.81 2.44 -0.07
N TRP A 7 -2.51 2.24 -0.24
CA TRP A 7 -1.89 2.03 -1.54
C TRP A 7 -1.37 0.60 -1.62
N PHE A 8 -1.50 -0.01 -2.80
CA PHE A 8 -0.98 -1.34 -3.10
C PHE A 8 -0.53 -1.42 -4.55
N CYS A 9 0.49 -2.24 -4.83
CA CYS A 9 0.90 -2.59 -6.18
C CYS A 9 1.47 -4.02 -6.24
N ILE A 10 1.54 -4.58 -7.45
CA ILE A 10 2.19 -5.86 -7.69
C ILE A 10 3.68 -5.60 -7.91
N VAL A 11 4.52 -6.37 -7.21
CA VAL A 11 5.97 -6.35 -7.36
C VAL A 11 6.48 -7.76 -7.64
N LEU A 12 7.65 -7.86 -8.25
CA LEU A 12 8.24 -9.14 -8.63
C LEU A 12 9.49 -9.42 -7.82
N ASP A 13 9.66 -10.68 -7.41
CA ASP A 13 10.93 -11.15 -6.88
C ASP A 13 12.00 -11.20 -8.00
N LYS A 14 13.20 -10.71 -7.68
CA LYS A 14 14.32 -10.62 -8.63
C LYS A 14 14.83 -11.98 -9.10
N LYS A 15 14.68 -13.03 -8.30
CA LYS A 15 15.26 -14.35 -8.58
C LYS A 15 14.33 -15.19 -9.44
N ASN A 16 13.04 -15.24 -9.10
CA ASN A 16 12.11 -16.18 -9.72
C ASN A 16 10.87 -15.53 -10.35
N HIS A 17 10.75 -14.20 -10.35
CA HIS A 17 9.61 -13.46 -10.88
C HIS A 17 8.25 -13.83 -10.25
N SER A 18 8.26 -14.42 -9.05
CA SER A 18 7.04 -14.61 -8.26
C SER A 18 6.40 -13.26 -7.95
N LYS A 19 5.06 -13.25 -7.94
CA LYS A 19 4.28 -12.04 -7.71
C LYS A 19 4.04 -11.86 -6.22
N PHE A 20 4.20 -10.63 -5.77
CA PHE A 20 3.85 -10.19 -4.42
C PHE A 20 2.99 -8.95 -4.49
N ILE A 21 2.17 -8.74 -3.46
CA ILE A 21 1.48 -7.47 -3.24
C ILE A 21 2.30 -6.67 -2.23
N CYS A 22 2.82 -5.53 -2.65
CA CYS A 22 3.38 -4.53 -1.75
C CYS A 22 2.29 -3.52 -1.41
N TYR A 23 2.10 -3.21 -0.13
CA TYR A 23 1.05 -2.30 0.31
C TYR A 23 1.46 -1.48 1.53
N THR A 24 0.79 -0.35 1.71
CA THR A 24 0.92 0.46 2.93
C THR A 24 -0.25 0.22 3.86
N HIS A 25 0.02 -0.04 5.12
CA HIS A 25 -1.00 -0.22 6.16
C HIS A 25 -0.78 0.80 7.28
N ARG A 26 -1.81 1.57 7.63
CA ARG A 26 -1.77 2.45 8.79
C ARG A 26 -2.38 1.76 10.00
N LYS A 27 -1.59 1.52 11.05
CA LYS A 27 -2.02 0.92 12.32
C LYS A 27 -1.62 1.85 13.46
N ASN A 28 -2.56 2.22 14.32
CA ASN A 28 -2.34 3.12 15.46
C ASN A 28 -1.64 4.44 15.09
N GLY A 29 -2.00 5.01 13.93
CA GLY A 29 -1.40 6.26 13.45
C GLY A 29 -0.04 6.11 12.74
N ILE A 30 0.60 4.94 12.80
CA ILE A 30 1.89 4.62 12.19
C ILE A 30 1.66 3.96 10.81
N SER A 31 2.35 4.46 9.78
CA SER A 31 2.32 3.88 8.44
C SER A 31 3.40 2.81 8.32
N ASN A 32 2.98 1.58 8.01
CA ASN A 32 3.85 0.44 7.79
C ASN A 32 3.89 0.07 6.31
N ILE A 33 5.02 -0.49 5.88
CA ILE A 33 5.18 -1.10 4.57
C ILE A 33 5.06 -2.60 4.77
N CYS A 34 4.21 -3.21 3.96
CA CYS A 34 3.93 -4.63 4.02
C CYS A 34 4.11 -5.26 2.64
N LEU A 35 4.40 -6.56 2.66
CA LEU A 35 4.52 -7.40 1.48
C LEU A 35 3.80 -8.72 1.76
N THR A 36 3.14 -9.29 0.76
CA THR A 36 2.53 -10.62 0.87
C THR A 36 2.50 -11.36 -0.46
N ASP A 37 2.61 -12.68 -0.40
CA ASP A 37 2.35 -13.62 -1.51
C ASP A 37 0.98 -14.31 -1.37
N ALA A 38 0.11 -13.77 -0.52
CA ALA A 38 -1.17 -14.34 -0.08
C ALA A 38 -1.10 -15.55 0.85
N THR A 39 0.10 -16.03 1.19
CA THR A 39 0.31 -17.06 2.24
C THR A 39 1.01 -16.44 3.44
N ASP A 40 2.13 -15.78 3.17
CA ASP A 40 2.99 -15.12 4.14
C ASP A 40 2.85 -13.61 4.05
N VAL A 41 3.18 -12.95 5.16
CA VAL A 41 3.19 -11.49 5.26
C VAL A 41 4.52 -11.07 5.86
N TRP A 42 5.15 -10.06 5.25
CA TRP A 42 6.31 -9.37 5.79
C TRP A 42 5.92 -7.91 6.06
N SER A 43 6.35 -7.36 7.19
CA SER A 43 5.95 -6.00 7.59
C SER A 43 7.01 -5.31 8.41
N THR A 44 7.14 -3.99 8.23
CA THR A 44 7.84 -3.14 9.20
C THR A 44 7.00 -3.05 10.49
N GLU A 45 7.20 -3.91 11.49
CA GLU A 45 6.55 -3.80 12.82
C GLU A 45 7.14 -2.66 13.67
N VAL A 46 7.23 -1.44 13.13
CA VAL A 46 8.36 -0.55 13.48
C VAL A 46 7.93 0.92 13.59
N THR A 47 8.33 1.55 14.70
CA THR A 47 8.26 3.01 14.93
C THR A 47 9.27 3.75 14.04
N GLU A 48 9.13 5.07 13.88
CA GLU A 48 10.02 5.87 13.02
C GLU A 48 11.52 5.71 13.37
N ASP A 49 11.84 5.52 14.64
CA ASP A 49 13.22 5.33 15.13
C ASP A 49 13.85 4.03 14.64
N THR A 50 13.04 3.00 14.51
CA THR A 50 13.46 1.65 14.16
C THR A 50 13.40 1.46 12.63
N PHE A 51 12.63 2.31 11.93
CA PHE A 51 12.62 2.40 10.47
C PHE A 51 13.96 2.89 9.92
N LYS A 52 14.54 3.93 10.52
CA LYS A 52 15.85 4.48 10.13
C LYS A 52 16.98 3.46 10.24
N GLN A 53 16.84 2.45 11.09
CA GLN A 53 17.81 1.36 11.23
C GLN A 53 17.62 0.28 10.15
N SER A 54 16.38 0.06 9.71
CA SER A 54 16.01 -0.95 8.68
C SER A 54 16.22 -0.48 7.24
N VAL A 55 16.41 0.82 7.02
CA VAL A 55 16.68 1.40 5.70
C VAL A 55 18.18 1.45 5.45
N GLY A 56 18.64 0.69 4.47
CA GLY A 56 20.02 0.64 4.01
C GLY A 56 20.14 1.05 2.55
N GLY A 57 21.20 1.77 2.19
CA GLY A 57 21.61 1.92 0.79
C GLY A 57 22.58 0.81 0.43
N SER A 58 22.27 0.02 -0.60
CA SER A 58 23.22 -0.93 -1.19
C SER A 58 24.28 -0.15 -1.97
N GLY A 59 25.39 0.21 -1.32
CA GLY A 59 26.56 0.81 -1.95
C GLY A 59 26.88 2.23 -1.46
N GLY A 60 27.39 2.37 -0.24
CA GLY A 60 28.13 3.54 0.25
C GLY A 60 27.38 4.87 0.39
N GLN A 61 26.28 5.08 -0.33
CA GLN A 61 25.48 6.28 -0.33
C GLN A 61 24.13 5.95 0.29
N ARG A 62 24.04 6.17 1.61
CA ARG A 62 22.75 6.14 2.30
C ARG A 62 22.00 7.39 1.87
N ILE A 63 21.03 7.25 0.97
CA ILE A 63 19.99 8.28 0.85
C ILE A 63 19.32 8.33 2.22
N ALA A 64 19.59 9.38 2.97
CA ALA A 64 19.01 9.59 4.29
C ALA A 64 17.51 9.88 4.09
N LEU A 65 16.68 8.85 4.12
CA LEU A 65 15.25 9.05 4.26
C LEU A 65 14.97 9.72 5.60
N LYS A 66 14.22 10.82 5.56
CA LYS A 66 13.90 11.58 6.77
C LYS A 66 12.80 10.89 7.58
N SER A 67 11.90 10.15 6.90
CA SER A 67 10.74 9.48 7.49
C SER A 67 10.24 8.26 6.67
N THR A 68 9.40 7.43 7.27
CA THR A 68 8.66 6.35 6.58
C THR A 68 7.75 6.88 5.47
N VAL A 69 7.24 8.11 5.64
CA VAL A 69 6.41 8.78 4.63
C VAL A 69 7.19 9.05 3.35
N ASP A 70 8.44 9.50 3.45
CA ASP A 70 9.29 9.76 2.28
C ASP A 70 9.57 8.47 1.50
N TYR A 71 9.78 7.35 2.22
CA TYR A 71 9.92 6.05 1.59
C TYR A 71 8.65 5.68 0.81
N ILE A 72 7.48 5.83 1.44
CA ILE A 72 6.19 5.49 0.81
C ILE A 72 5.98 6.30 -0.48
N LEU A 73 6.33 7.58 -0.48
CA LEU A 73 6.21 8.42 -1.68
C LEU A 73 7.16 7.96 -2.80
N ASN A 74 8.41 7.64 -2.47
CA ASN A 74 9.38 7.10 -3.43
C ASN A 74 8.93 5.73 -3.97
N LEU A 75 8.47 4.84 -3.10
CA LEU A 75 7.94 3.53 -3.44
C LEU A 75 6.75 3.65 -4.40
N ARG A 76 5.79 4.55 -4.12
CA ARG A 76 4.63 4.81 -4.98
C ARG A 76 5.06 5.29 -6.37
N SER A 77 5.98 6.25 -6.43
CA SER A 77 6.50 6.80 -7.68
C SER A 77 7.19 5.72 -8.52
N ALA A 78 8.08 4.94 -7.90
CA ALA A 78 8.84 3.91 -8.58
C ALA A 78 7.98 2.73 -9.05
N CYS A 79 6.93 2.35 -8.30
CA CYS A 79 6.10 1.22 -8.70
C CYS A 79 5.35 1.49 -10.03
N GLY A 80 4.95 2.74 -10.28
CA GLY A 80 4.36 3.15 -11.56
C GLY A 80 5.32 3.06 -12.75
N GLN A 81 6.63 2.99 -12.50
CA GLN A 81 7.68 2.96 -13.51
C GLN A 81 8.40 1.60 -13.60
N GLY A 82 7.97 0.60 -12.82
CA GLY A 82 8.65 -0.69 -12.72
C GLY A 82 9.97 -0.65 -11.95
N GLY A 83 10.26 0.44 -11.22
CA GLY A 83 11.47 0.62 -10.43
C GLY A 83 11.42 -0.05 -9.04
N VAL A 84 10.55 -1.03 -8.83
CA VAL A 84 10.40 -1.73 -7.55
C VAL A 84 10.57 -3.22 -7.74
N SER A 85 11.35 -3.83 -6.86
CA SER A 85 11.63 -5.26 -6.89
C SER A 85 11.78 -5.81 -5.48
N VAL A 86 11.64 -7.13 -5.35
CA VAL A 86 11.75 -7.84 -4.08
C VAL A 86 12.91 -8.81 -4.13
N VAL A 87 13.58 -8.99 -3.00
CA VAL A 87 14.48 -10.13 -2.77
C VAL A 87 13.99 -10.89 -1.55
N LEU A 88 13.58 -12.14 -1.75
CA LEU A 88 13.19 -13.00 -0.64
C LEU A 88 14.39 -13.68 0.02
N HIS A 89 14.36 -13.69 1.35
CA HIS A 89 15.26 -14.42 2.25
C HIS A 89 14.45 -15.33 3.19
N ASP A 90 15.13 -16.21 3.92
CA ASP A 90 14.48 -17.25 4.73
C ASP A 90 13.53 -16.68 5.81
N SER A 91 13.89 -15.56 6.43
CA SER A 91 13.13 -14.93 7.52
C SER A 91 12.66 -13.50 7.23
N CYS A 92 13.00 -12.94 6.07
CA CYS A 92 12.68 -11.56 5.72
C CYS A 92 12.54 -11.37 4.21
N ALA A 93 11.97 -10.23 3.82
CA ALA A 93 11.92 -9.77 2.44
C ALA A 93 12.58 -8.40 2.35
N GLU A 94 13.40 -8.18 1.34
CA GLU A 94 13.95 -6.86 1.03
C GLU A 94 13.15 -6.23 -0.12
N VAL A 95 12.60 -5.04 0.10
CA VAL A 95 11.94 -4.24 -0.95
C VAL A 95 12.95 -3.22 -1.45
N CYS A 96 13.32 -3.31 -2.72
CA CYS A 96 14.24 -2.39 -3.38
C CYS A 96 13.47 -1.40 -4.25
N VAL A 97 13.82 -0.12 -4.15
CA VAL A 97 13.29 0.99 -4.91
C VAL A 97 14.44 1.64 -5.67
N SER A 98 14.41 1.54 -6.99
CA SER A 98 15.38 2.20 -7.85
C SER A 98 15.01 3.65 -8.07
N SER A 99 15.99 4.54 -7.93
CA SER A 99 15.84 5.98 -8.10
C SER A 99 17.07 6.58 -8.76
N ALA A 100 16.89 7.70 -9.47
CA ALA A 100 17.98 8.44 -10.10
C ALA A 100 19.03 8.92 -9.07
N ALA A 101 18.64 9.09 -7.80
CA ALA A 101 19.53 9.50 -6.72
C ALA A 101 20.28 8.33 -6.05
N GLY A 102 20.04 7.09 -6.49
CA GLY A 102 20.58 5.86 -5.90
C GLY A 102 19.47 4.91 -5.45
N ASP A 103 19.80 3.61 -5.42
CA ASP A 103 18.88 2.57 -4.98
C ASP A 103 18.68 2.62 -3.47
N LEU A 104 17.45 2.37 -3.06
CA LEU A 104 17.01 2.36 -1.68
C LEU A 104 16.42 0.98 -1.36
N SER A 105 16.72 0.44 -0.18
CA SER A 105 16.04 -0.78 0.26
C SER A 105 15.57 -0.71 1.70
N VAL A 106 14.52 -1.48 1.99
CA VAL A 106 14.03 -1.74 3.35
C VAL A 106 13.88 -3.24 3.54
N THR A 107 14.33 -3.73 4.69
CA THR A 107 14.14 -5.13 5.09
C THR A 107 12.88 -5.26 5.93
N LEU A 108 12.01 -6.20 5.56
CA LEU A 108 10.74 -6.52 6.19
C LEU A 108 10.84 -7.90 6.87
N PRO A 109 10.79 -8.01 8.20
CA PRO A 109 10.70 -9.31 8.86
C PRO A 109 9.38 -10.02 8.52
N ARG A 110 9.42 -11.35 8.49
CA ARG A 110 8.21 -12.18 8.33
C ARG A 110 7.35 -12.09 9.58
N LEU A 111 6.04 -11.98 9.40
CA LEU A 111 5.08 -12.04 10.50
C LEU A 111 4.87 -13.49 10.92
N GLU A 112 4.98 -13.72 12.23
CA GLU A 112 4.68 -15.01 12.84
C GLU A 112 3.18 -15.30 12.83
N ALA A 113 2.82 -16.57 12.63
CA ALA A 113 1.45 -17.04 12.79
C ALA A 113 0.95 -16.78 14.24
N PRO A 114 -0.32 -16.40 14.44
CA PRO A 114 -1.45 -16.46 13.49
C PRO A 114 -1.73 -15.15 12.71
N ARG A 115 -0.83 -14.15 12.75
CA ARG A 115 -1.14 -12.79 12.28
C ARG A 115 -1.23 -12.66 10.75
N ALA A 116 -0.47 -13.47 10.01
CA ALA A 116 -0.42 -13.37 8.54
C ALA A 116 -1.79 -13.59 7.87
N PRO A 117 -2.56 -14.67 8.15
CA PRO A 117 -3.89 -14.85 7.58
C PRO A 117 -4.88 -13.70 7.85
N GLU A 118 -4.84 -13.12 9.05
CA GLU A 118 -5.70 -11.99 9.43
C GLU A 118 -5.35 -10.74 8.61
N GLU A 119 -4.06 -10.43 8.47
CA GLU A 119 -3.61 -9.28 7.66
C GLU A 119 -3.95 -9.45 6.17
N VAL A 120 -3.84 -10.67 5.62
CA VAL A 120 -4.26 -10.96 4.23
C VAL A 120 -5.78 -10.77 4.07
N LYS A 121 -6.58 -11.26 5.01
CA LYS A 121 -8.04 -11.08 4.99
C LYS A 121 -8.42 -9.59 4.97
N GLU A 122 -7.84 -8.80 5.87
CA GLU A 122 -8.09 -7.36 5.95
C GLU A 122 -7.57 -6.60 4.71
N LEU A 123 -6.47 -7.05 4.12
CA LEU A 123 -5.99 -6.50 2.84
C LEU A 123 -7.03 -6.71 1.71
N LEU A 124 -7.59 -7.91 1.60
CA LEU A 124 -8.59 -8.23 0.57
C LEU A 124 -9.85 -7.37 0.71
N PHE A 125 -10.35 -7.17 1.93
CA PHE A 125 -11.48 -6.27 2.17
C PHE A 125 -11.16 -4.84 1.77
N ARG A 126 -10.00 -4.30 2.17
CA ARG A 126 -9.56 -2.95 1.77
C ARG A 126 -9.42 -2.79 0.26
N MET A 127 -8.89 -3.81 -0.43
CA MET A 127 -8.79 -3.80 -1.89
C MET A 127 -10.19 -3.77 -2.53
N ALA A 128 -11.13 -4.56 -2.02
CA ALA A 128 -12.51 -4.57 -2.52
C ALA A 128 -13.20 -3.22 -2.29
N GLU A 129 -13.08 -2.64 -1.10
CA GLU A 129 -13.61 -1.31 -0.76
C GLU A 129 -13.03 -0.21 -1.66
N SER A 130 -11.74 -0.29 -2.03
CA SER A 130 -11.13 0.69 -2.93
C SER A 130 -11.71 0.68 -4.36
N LYS A 131 -12.38 -0.41 -4.75
CA LYS A 131 -13.02 -0.57 -6.06
C LYS A 131 -14.51 -0.27 -6.02
N CYS A 132 -15.17 -0.58 -4.90
CA CYS A 132 -16.53 -0.17 -4.63
C CYS A 132 -16.52 1.29 -4.14
N GLY A 133 -16.57 2.24 -5.08
CA GLY A 133 -16.72 3.66 -4.73
C GLY A 133 -17.92 3.90 -3.79
N PRO A 134 -18.01 5.07 -3.12
CA PRO A 134 -19.18 5.40 -2.31
C PRO A 134 -20.44 5.19 -3.14
N PRO A 135 -21.55 4.69 -2.55
CA PRO A 135 -22.77 4.43 -3.30
C PRO A 135 -23.13 5.68 -4.09
N SER A 136 -23.22 5.54 -5.42
CA SER A 136 -23.63 6.64 -6.30
C SER A 136 -25.05 7.02 -5.89
N VAL A 137 -25.19 8.11 -5.13
CA VAL A 137 -26.48 8.69 -4.83
C VAL A 137 -26.96 9.31 -6.13
N SER A 138 -27.69 8.54 -6.93
CA SER A 138 -28.40 9.06 -8.09
C SER A 138 -29.27 10.23 -7.63
N PRO A 139 -29.25 11.39 -8.30
CA PRO A 139 -30.12 12.51 -7.94
C PRO A 139 -31.56 12.02 -8.02
N VAL A 140 -32.27 12.03 -6.90
CA VAL A 140 -33.72 11.80 -6.88
C VAL A 140 -34.32 12.92 -7.72
N LYS A 141 -34.82 12.56 -8.90
CA LYS A 141 -35.56 13.46 -9.76
C LYS A 141 -36.87 13.78 -9.03
N HIS A 142 -36.92 14.95 -8.38
CA HIS A 142 -38.17 15.51 -7.89
C HIS A 142 -39.05 15.82 -9.11
N ASP A 143 -39.98 14.93 -9.44
CA ASP A 143 -41.06 15.26 -10.36
C ASP A 143 -41.92 16.35 -9.69
N GLN A 144 -41.83 17.57 -10.22
CA GLN A 144 -42.74 18.65 -9.87
C GLN A 144 -44.16 18.24 -10.26
N TYR A 145 -44.98 17.94 -9.26
CA TYR A 145 -46.41 17.76 -9.39
C TYR A 145 -47.02 19.08 -9.89
N ARG A 146 -47.42 19.13 -11.16
CA ARG A 146 -48.14 20.26 -11.75
C ARG A 146 -49.63 19.96 -11.64
N PRO A 147 -50.43 20.69 -10.84
CA PRO A 147 -51.87 20.44 -10.79
C PRO A 147 -52.49 20.90 -12.12
N ALA A 148 -53.08 19.96 -12.86
CA ALA A 148 -53.89 20.27 -14.02
C ALA A 148 -55.20 20.93 -13.57
N GLY A 149 -55.57 22.01 -14.24
CA GLY A 149 -56.74 22.84 -13.92
C GLY A 149 -58.05 22.06 -13.94
N VAL A 150 -58.94 22.44 -13.02
CA VAL A 150 -60.32 21.99 -12.96
C VAL A 150 -61.10 22.67 -14.10
N LEU A 151 -61.63 21.88 -15.04
CA LEU A 151 -62.74 22.32 -15.89
C LEU A 151 -64.03 22.15 -15.08
N GLN A 152 -64.72 23.27 -14.80
CA GLN A 152 -66.11 23.24 -14.35
C GLN A 152 -67.03 23.14 -15.58
N VAL A 153 -68.01 22.24 -15.49
CA VAL A 153 -69.18 22.12 -16.38
C VAL A 153 -70.27 23.05 -15.88
#